data_AF-A0A0W4ZTX1-F1
#
_entry.id   AF-A0A0W4ZTX1-F1
#
_cell.length_a   1.000
_cell.length_b   1.000
_cell.length_c   1.000
_cell.angle_alpha   90.00
_cell.angle_beta   90.00
_cell.angle_gamma   90.00
#
_symmetry.space_group_name_H-M   'P 1'
#
loop_
_entity.id
_entity.type
_entity.pdbx_description
1 polymer ?
#
loop_
_entity_poly.entity_id
_entity_poly.type
_entity_poly.pdbx_seq_one_letter_code
_entity_poly.pdbx_strand_id
1 'polypeptide(L)'
;MIRTKALMSLLSQSLDASITSCILLTSSGQLLSQASLSQKNARIYAALAAQVWSGYEKIGEDGHIGSLTNANKKTFGCNWLGIECLNGNLMILCIRLPQPKESMPVSVLSEPLLLCLVGDENSKLGFMHMKAESIKNHLLKELEGVKDL
;
A
#
# COMPACT_ATOMS: atom_id res chain seq x y z
N MET A 1 12.88 2.00 -15.54
CA MET A 1 11.48 1.51 -15.58
C MET A 1 11.40 0.18 -14.85
N ILE A 2 10.57 0.05 -13.80
CA ILE A 2 10.32 -1.26 -13.17
C ILE A 2 9.68 -2.19 -14.20
N ARG A 3 10.20 -3.40 -14.34
CA ARG A 3 9.63 -4.41 -15.25
C ARG A 3 8.34 -4.94 -14.66
N THR A 4 7.21 -4.72 -15.34
CA THR A 4 5.86 -5.12 -14.90
C THR A 4 5.76 -6.61 -14.55
N LYS A 5 6.49 -7.47 -15.26
CA LYS A 5 6.58 -8.92 -14.99
C LYS A 5 7.26 -9.23 -13.65
N ALA A 6 8.36 -8.53 -13.33
CA ALA A 6 9.07 -8.71 -12.07
C ALA A 6 8.19 -8.25 -10.89
N LEU A 7 7.47 -7.14 -11.07
CA LEU A 7 6.52 -6.62 -10.09
C LEU A 7 5.39 -7.60 -9.79
N MET A 8 4.77 -8.18 -10.83
CA MET A 8 3.72 -9.20 -10.65
C MET A 8 4.27 -10.45 -9.96
N SER A 9 5.48 -10.89 -10.31
CA SER A 9 6.13 -12.03 -9.67
C SER A 9 6.41 -11.77 -8.19
N LEU A 10 6.78 -10.53 -7.82
CA LEU A 10 6.98 -10.14 -6.42
C LEU A 10 5.66 -10.16 -5.65
N LEU A 11 4.60 -9.52 -6.18
CA LEU A 11 3.29 -9.51 -5.53
C LEU A 11 2.75 -10.93 -5.34
N SER A 12 2.98 -11.82 -6.31
CA SER A 12 2.54 -13.22 -6.24
C SER A 12 3.20 -14.01 -5.09
N GLN A 13 4.40 -13.63 -4.65
CA GLN A 13 5.07 -14.28 -3.51
C GLN A 13 4.37 -14.02 -2.16
N SER A 14 3.53 -12.99 -2.09
CA SER A 14 2.74 -12.72 -0.88
C SER A 14 1.48 -13.57 -0.78
N LEU A 15 1.03 -14.17 -1.88
CA LEU A 15 -0.13 -15.04 -1.88
C LEU A 15 0.19 -16.35 -1.16
N ASP A 16 -0.78 -16.84 -0.40
CA ASP A 16 -0.74 -18.16 0.21
C ASP A 16 -2.18 -18.66 0.46
N ALA A 17 -2.35 -19.70 1.27
CA ALA A 17 -3.68 -20.21 1.61
C ALA A 17 -4.58 -19.18 2.29
N SER A 18 -4.01 -18.18 2.96
CA SER A 18 -4.74 -17.14 3.72
C SER A 18 -4.88 -15.82 2.97
N ILE A 19 -3.95 -15.48 2.06
CA ILE A 19 -3.94 -14.21 1.30
C ILE A 19 -4.31 -14.50 -0.14
N THR A 20 -5.48 -14.02 -0.55
CA THR A 20 -6.10 -14.31 -1.84
C THR A 20 -5.72 -13.31 -2.92
N SER A 21 -5.40 -12.06 -2.54
CA SER A 21 -5.02 -11.01 -3.48
C SER A 21 -3.97 -10.08 -2.88
N CYS A 22 -3.04 -9.64 -3.72
CA CYS A 22 -2.08 -8.58 -3.43
C CYS A 22 -2.06 -7.59 -4.59
N ILE A 23 -2.29 -6.32 -4.28
CA ILE A 23 -2.61 -5.29 -5.27
C ILE A 23 -1.76 -4.07 -4.98
N LEU A 24 -1.07 -3.57 -6.00
CA LEU A 24 -0.36 -2.30 -5.96
C LEU A 24 -1.15 -1.27 -6.76
N LEU A 25 -1.43 -0.15 -6.14
CA LEU A 25 -2.24 0.93 -6.70
C LEU A 25 -1.68 2.30 -6.29
N THR A 26 -2.19 3.35 -6.92
CA THR A 26 -1.97 4.73 -6.50
C THR A 26 -2.95 5.12 -5.38
N SER A 27 -2.67 6.18 -4.63
CA SER A 27 -3.66 6.71 -3.65
C SER A 27 -4.94 7.23 -4.30
N SER A 28 -4.90 7.57 -5.59
CA SER A 28 -6.08 7.87 -6.41
C SER A 28 -6.89 6.64 -6.84
N GLY A 29 -6.44 5.42 -6.53
CA GLY A 29 -7.16 4.17 -6.84
C GLY A 29 -6.87 3.57 -8.20
N GLN A 30 -5.87 4.09 -8.93
CA GLN A 30 -5.44 3.49 -10.19
C GLN A 30 -4.64 2.21 -9.93
N LEU A 31 -5.06 1.12 -10.57
CA LEU A 31 -4.39 -0.18 -10.46
C LEU A 31 -3.07 -0.18 -11.25
N LEU A 32 -1.94 -0.38 -10.57
CA LEU A 32 -0.62 -0.47 -11.20
C LEU A 32 -0.20 -1.91 -11.48
N SER A 33 -0.41 -2.81 -10.51
CA SER A 33 -0.10 -4.23 -10.63
C SER A 33 -0.94 -5.06 -9.66
N GLN A 34 -1.11 -6.33 -9.96
CA GLN A 34 -1.90 -7.24 -9.16
C GLN A 34 -1.33 -8.66 -9.21
N ALA A 35 -1.49 -9.37 -8.10
CA ALA A 35 -1.48 -10.81 -8.01
C ALA A 35 -2.82 -11.21 -7.39
N SER A 36 -3.78 -11.63 -8.22
CA SER A 36 -5.11 -12.06 -7.80
C SER A 36 -5.68 -13.03 -8.82
N LEU A 37 -6.61 -13.87 -8.37
CA LEU A 37 -7.30 -14.82 -9.25
C LEU A 37 -8.30 -14.13 -10.19
N SER A 38 -8.82 -12.96 -9.81
CA SER A 38 -9.86 -12.24 -10.57
C SER A 38 -9.49 -10.77 -10.77
N GLN A 39 -9.26 -10.38 -12.02
CA GLN A 39 -8.96 -8.99 -12.39
C GLN A 39 -10.10 -8.03 -12.03
N LYS A 40 -11.36 -8.52 -12.10
CA LYS A 40 -12.54 -7.72 -11.72
C LYS A 40 -12.50 -7.40 -10.22
N ASN A 41 -12.23 -8.41 -9.39
CA ASN A 41 -12.21 -8.24 -7.94
C ASN A 41 -11.06 -7.32 -7.52
N ALA A 42 -9.89 -7.45 -8.14
CA ALA A 42 -8.76 -6.58 -7.84
C ALA A 42 -9.02 -5.09 -8.13
N ARG A 43 -9.78 -4.76 -9.19
CA ARG A 43 -10.20 -3.37 -9.43
C ARG A 43 -11.14 -2.86 -8.35
N ILE A 44 -12.05 -3.71 -7.87
CA ILE A 44 -12.97 -3.37 -6.78
C ILE A 44 -12.18 -3.15 -5.48
N TYR A 45 -11.27 -4.05 -5.14
CA TYR A 45 -10.42 -3.92 -3.95
C TYR A 45 -9.50 -2.71 -4.01
N ALA A 46 -8.94 -2.40 -5.19
CA ALA A 46 -8.14 -1.20 -5.38
C ALA A 46 -8.96 0.08 -5.12
N ALA A 47 -10.15 0.19 -5.72
CA ALA A 47 -11.03 1.33 -5.52
C ALA A 47 -11.46 1.46 -4.04
N LEU A 48 -11.80 0.34 -3.39
CA LEU A 48 -12.14 0.31 -1.97
C LEU A 48 -10.96 0.75 -1.09
N ALA A 49 -9.77 0.21 -1.33
CA ALA A 49 -8.57 0.51 -0.56
C ALA A 49 -8.20 2.00 -0.66
N ALA A 50 -8.27 2.57 -1.88
CA ALA A 50 -8.02 3.99 -2.09
C ALA A 50 -9.05 4.86 -1.35
N GLN A 51 -10.34 4.55 -1.45
CA GLN A 51 -11.40 5.30 -0.76
C GLN A 51 -11.24 5.26 0.76
N VAL A 52 -10.98 4.08 1.32
CA VAL A 52 -10.73 3.94 2.76
C VAL A 52 -9.49 4.73 3.16
N TRP A 53 -8.39 4.59 2.42
CA TRP A 53 -7.17 5.32 2.71
C TRP A 53 -7.40 6.83 2.70
N SER A 54 -7.99 7.39 1.64
CA SER A 54 -8.27 8.82 1.54
C SER A 54 -9.18 9.33 2.66
N GLY A 55 -10.15 8.52 3.10
CA GLY A 55 -11.00 8.86 4.25
C GLY A 55 -10.20 9.03 5.54
N TYR A 56 -9.33 8.07 5.85
CA TYR A 56 -8.48 8.13 7.05
C TYR A 56 -7.37 9.16 6.94
N GLU A 57 -6.77 9.34 5.76
CA GLU A 57 -5.75 10.35 5.51
C GLU A 57 -6.30 11.75 5.75
N LYS A 58 -7.51 12.05 5.24
CA LYS A 58 -8.18 13.33 5.47
C LYS A 58 -8.46 13.59 6.95
N ILE A 59 -9.04 12.60 7.67
CA ILE A 59 -9.28 12.71 9.12
C ILE A 59 -7.96 12.95 9.88
N GLY A 60 -6.89 12.33 9.40
CA GLY A 60 -5.54 12.49 9.90
C GLY A 60 -4.96 13.89 9.71
N GLU A 61 -5.10 14.44 8.50
CA GLU A 61 -4.68 15.81 8.14
C GLU A 61 -5.47 16.88 8.89
N ASP A 62 -6.77 16.66 9.07
CA ASP A 62 -7.68 17.52 9.84
C ASP A 62 -7.34 17.55 11.35
N GLY A 63 -6.34 16.77 11.79
CA GLY A 63 -5.78 16.84 13.13
C GLY A 63 -6.68 16.30 14.25
N HIS A 64 -7.84 15.75 13.90
CA HIS A 64 -8.80 15.18 14.85
C HIS A 64 -8.25 13.94 15.57
N ILE A 65 -7.29 13.24 14.94
CA ILE A 65 -6.59 12.12 15.58
C ILE A 65 -5.43 12.61 16.45
N GLY A 66 -4.73 13.69 16.04
CA GLY A 66 -3.67 14.31 16.84
C GLY A 66 -4.18 14.97 18.13
N SER A 67 -5.42 15.47 18.13
CA SER A 67 -6.07 16.02 19.32
C SER A 67 -6.46 14.96 20.34
N LEU A 68 -6.74 13.71 19.91
CA LEU A 68 -7.03 12.58 20.81
C LEU A 68 -5.76 12.01 21.46
N THR A 69 -4.59 12.14 20.81
CA THR A 69 -3.34 11.54 21.28
C THR A 69 -2.37 12.53 21.93
N ASN A 70 -2.76 13.79 22.15
CA ASN A 70 -1.89 14.88 22.62
C ASN A 70 -0.57 15.02 21.82
N ALA A 71 -0.54 14.51 20.58
CA ALA A 71 0.64 14.54 19.73
C ALA A 71 0.61 15.84 18.92
N ASN A 72 1.53 16.73 19.26
CA ASN A 72 1.65 18.03 18.60
C ASN A 72 2.20 17.85 17.16
N LYS A 73 1.53 18.48 16.19
CA LYS A 73 1.93 18.73 14.79
C LYS A 73 1.74 17.61 13.75
N LYS A 74 0.90 17.91 12.74
CA LYS A 74 1.14 17.80 11.28
C LYS A 74 1.81 16.55 10.69
N THR A 75 1.73 15.39 11.34
CA THR A 75 2.13 14.13 10.72
C THR A 75 1.11 13.09 11.13
N PHE A 76 0.14 12.86 10.26
CA PHE A 76 -0.58 11.60 10.29
C PHE A 76 0.42 10.48 9.97
N GLY A 77 1.02 9.91 11.01
CA GLY A 77 2.06 8.88 10.94
C GLY A 77 1.53 7.47 10.65
N CYS A 78 0.26 7.36 10.23
CA CYS A 78 -0.30 6.08 9.83
C CYS A 78 0.29 5.68 8.47
N ASN A 79 1.06 4.60 8.48
CA ASN A 79 1.64 4.01 7.26
C ASN A 79 0.86 2.77 6.81
N TRP A 80 -0.09 2.29 7.61
CA TRP A 80 -0.86 1.09 7.31
C TRP A 80 -2.19 1.07 8.05
N LEU A 81 -3.19 0.42 7.46
CA LEU A 81 -4.50 0.15 8.05
C LEU A 81 -4.81 -1.33 7.94
N GLY A 82 -5.17 -1.94 9.06
CA GLY A 82 -5.78 -3.27 9.11
C GLY A 82 -7.28 -3.14 9.33
N ILE A 83 -8.07 -3.84 8.52
CA ILE A 83 -9.54 -3.86 8.61
C ILE A 83 -9.98 -5.31 8.77
N GLU A 84 -10.67 -5.58 9.86
CA GLU A 84 -11.27 -6.88 10.12
C GLU A 84 -12.69 -6.91 9.55
N CYS A 85 -12.97 -7.86 8.66
CA CYS A 85 -14.31 -8.09 8.15
C CYS A 85 -14.78 -9.50 8.54
N LEU A 86 -16.09 -9.73 8.50
CA LEU A 86 -16.69 -11.02 8.86
C LEU A 86 -16.10 -12.20 8.08
N ASN A 87 -15.80 -12.00 6.80
CA ASN A 87 -15.32 -13.05 5.89
C ASN A 87 -13.88 -12.81 5.43
N GLY A 88 -13.05 -12.29 6.33
CA GLY A 88 -11.62 -12.10 6.10
C GLY A 88 -11.15 -10.68 6.31
N ASN A 89 -9.85 -10.46 6.14
CA ASN A 89 -9.22 -9.20 6.53
C ASN A 89 -8.65 -8.45 5.33
N LEU A 90 -8.61 -7.13 5.44
CA LEU A 90 -7.97 -6.24 4.49
C LEU A 90 -6.79 -5.54 5.16
N MET A 91 -5.65 -5.53 4.49
CA MET A 91 -4.47 -4.77 4.90
C MET A 91 -4.14 -3.77 3.82
N ILE A 92 -4.02 -2.49 4.17
CA ILE A 92 -3.62 -1.41 3.28
C ILE A 92 -2.34 -0.82 3.85
N LEU A 93 -1.28 -0.76 3.07
CA LEU A 93 0.00 -0.16 3.46
C LEU A 93 0.34 0.96 2.48
N CYS A 94 0.71 2.12 3.00
CA CYS A 94 1.14 3.28 2.22
C CYS A 94 2.67 3.30 2.08
N ILE A 95 3.11 3.38 0.83
CA ILE A 95 4.49 3.47 0.41
C ILE A 95 4.72 4.89 -0.08
N ARG A 96 5.31 5.71 0.78
CA ARG A 96 5.75 7.06 0.44
C ARG A 96 7.15 6.97 -0.16
N LEU A 97 7.28 7.40 -1.42
CA LEU A 97 8.57 7.42 -2.10
C LEU A 97 9.43 8.57 -1.56
N PRO A 98 10.74 8.34 -1.31
CA PRO A 98 11.62 9.40 -0.85
C PRO A 98 11.75 10.48 -1.94
N GLN A 99 11.35 11.70 -1.61
CA GLN A 99 11.53 12.85 -2.50
C GLN A 99 13.02 13.06 -2.80
N PRO A 100 13.39 13.39 -4.06
CA PRO A 100 14.77 13.68 -4.39
C PRO A 100 15.26 14.88 -3.57
N LYS A 101 16.44 14.74 -2.95
CA LYS A 101 17.15 15.88 -2.36
C LYS A 101 17.50 16.85 -3.50
N GLU A 102 17.32 18.13 -3.23
CA GLU A 102 17.49 19.29 -4.12
C GLU A 102 18.52 19.06 -5.24
N SER A 103 18.07 19.19 -6.51
CA SER A 103 18.84 19.21 -7.79
C SER A 103 18.59 18.09 -8.83
N MET A 104 17.52 17.30 -8.72
CA MET A 104 17.13 16.38 -9.81
C MET A 104 15.73 16.69 -10.37
N PRO A 105 15.52 16.55 -11.70
CA PRO A 105 14.24 16.84 -12.32
C PRO A 105 13.19 15.82 -11.87
N VAL A 106 12.15 16.33 -11.22
CA VAL A 106 10.80 15.76 -10.99
C VAL A 106 10.76 14.23 -10.91
N SER A 107 10.78 13.68 -9.69
CA SER A 107 10.36 12.29 -9.48
C SER A 107 8.87 12.15 -9.86
N VAL A 108 8.60 11.30 -10.85
CA VAL A 108 7.32 11.15 -11.60
C VAL A 108 6.12 10.68 -10.77
N LEU A 109 6.28 10.38 -9.48
CA LEU A 109 5.17 10.01 -8.59
C LEU A 109 5.03 11.04 -7.47
N SER A 110 4.16 12.03 -7.69
CA SER A 110 3.74 12.99 -6.68
C SER A 110 2.80 12.39 -5.64
N GLU A 111 2.16 11.27 -5.97
CA GLU A 111 1.20 10.57 -5.12
C GLU A 111 1.84 9.33 -4.47
N PRO A 112 1.51 9.02 -3.21
CA PRO A 112 1.95 7.79 -2.56
C PRO A 112 1.35 6.56 -3.24
N LEU A 113 2.08 5.46 -3.18
CA LEU A 113 1.57 4.16 -3.62
C LEU A 113 0.90 3.46 -2.45
N LEU A 114 -0.18 2.71 -2.71
CA LEU A 114 -0.81 1.84 -1.73
C LEU A 114 -0.61 0.38 -2.14
N LEU A 115 -0.27 -0.44 -1.15
CA LEU A 115 -0.21 -1.88 -1.24
C LEU A 115 -1.40 -2.47 -0.47
N CYS A 116 -2.27 -3.19 -1.16
CA CYS A 116 -3.48 -3.78 -0.59
C CYS A 116 -3.37 -5.31 -0.62
N LEU A 117 -3.47 -5.95 0.54
CA LEU A 117 -3.57 -7.39 0.69
C LEU A 117 -4.99 -7.75 1.15
N VAL A 118 -5.58 -8.73 0.48
CA VAL A 118 -6.91 -9.28 0.80
C VAL A 118 -6.73 -10.69 1.32
N GLY A 119 -7.15 -10.93 2.55
CA GLY A 119 -7.12 -12.22 3.21
C GLY A 119 -8.50 -12.87 3.31
N ASP A 120 -8.51 -14.18 3.51
CA ASP A 120 -9.69 -14.97 3.87
C ASP A 120 -9.97 -14.91 5.38
N GLU A 121 -10.92 -15.71 5.86
CA GLU A 121 -11.27 -15.84 7.29
C GLU A 121 -10.13 -16.30 8.19
N ASN A 122 -9.13 -16.99 7.64
CA ASN A 122 -7.98 -17.50 8.38
C ASN A 122 -6.84 -16.49 8.47
N SER A 123 -6.84 -15.49 7.58
CA SER A 123 -5.84 -14.43 7.56
C SER A 123 -5.73 -13.71 8.90
N LYS A 124 -4.50 -13.41 9.33
CA LYS A 124 -4.22 -12.66 10.54
C LYS A 124 -3.54 -11.34 10.18
N LEU A 125 -4.07 -10.23 10.69
CA LEU A 125 -3.56 -8.89 10.37
C LEU A 125 -2.05 -8.74 10.62
N GLY A 126 -1.53 -9.30 11.72
CA GLY A 126 -0.09 -9.26 12.01
C GLY A 126 0.76 -9.94 10.93
N PHE A 127 0.31 -11.08 10.40
CA PHE A 127 1.00 -11.79 9.33
C PHE A 127 0.89 -11.06 7.98
N MET A 128 -0.29 -10.53 7.67
CA MET A 128 -0.51 -9.70 6.49
C MET A 128 0.37 -8.45 6.52
N HIS A 129 0.49 -7.80 7.68
CA HIS A 129 1.36 -6.63 7.86
C HIS A 129 2.83 -6.97 7.61
N MET A 130 3.34 -8.07 8.18
CA MET A 130 4.73 -8.52 7.94
C MET A 130 5.01 -8.76 6.46
N LYS A 131 4.08 -9.38 5.73
CA LYS A 131 4.20 -9.59 4.28
C LYS A 131 4.17 -8.29 3.49
N ALA A 132 3.25 -7.38 3.83
CA ALA A 132 3.16 -6.06 3.19
C ALA A 132 4.45 -5.25 3.39
N GLU A 133 5.01 -5.25 4.59
CA GLU A 133 6.29 -4.62 4.92
C GLU A 133 7.47 -5.24 4.15
N SER A 134 7.51 -6.57 4.03
CA SER A 134 8.55 -7.26 3.24
C SER A 134 8.52 -6.83 1.77
N ILE A 135 7.32 -6.78 1.16
CA ILE A 135 7.14 -6.30 -0.22
C ILE A 135 7.57 -4.83 -0.33
N LYS A 136 7.12 -3.97 0.58
CA LYS A 136 7.50 -2.54 0.60
C LYS A 136 9.02 -2.37 0.59
N ASN A 137 9.72 -3.08 1.48
CA ASN A 137 11.17 -2.97 1.60
C ASN A 137 11.89 -3.45 0.34
N HIS A 138 11.39 -4.51 -0.31
CA HIS A 138 11.92 -4.96 -1.59
C HIS A 138 11.67 -3.94 -2.71
N LEU A 139 10.45 -3.39 -2.81
CA LEU A 139 10.10 -2.37 -3.78
C LEU A 139 10.95 -1.10 -3.62
N LEU A 140 11.15 -0.64 -2.40
CA LEU A 140 11.98 0.53 -2.12
C LEU A 140 13.44 0.30 -2.54
N LYS A 141 14.01 -0.89 -2.25
CA LYS A 141 15.37 -1.25 -2.69
C LYS A 141 15.51 -1.25 -4.21
N GLU A 142 14.55 -1.84 -4.93
CA GLU A 142 14.53 -1.84 -6.39
C GLU A 142 14.39 -0.42 -6.96
N LEU A 143 13.59 0.43 -6.32
CA LEU A 143 13.40 1.82 -6.72
C LEU A 143 14.62 2.71 -6.44
N GLU A 144 15.36 2.42 -5.37
CA GLU A 144 16.63 3.08 -5.04
C GLU A 144 17.72 2.67 -6.02
N GLY A 145 17.83 1.38 -6.36
CA GLY A 145 18.81 0.88 -7.33
C GLY A 145 18.59 1.37 -8.77
N VAL A 146 17.40 1.89 -9.09
CA VAL A 146 17.10 2.53 -10.39
C VAL A 146 17.66 3.97 -10.47
N LYS A 147 18.07 4.59 -9.36
CA LYS A 147 18.62 5.97 -9.36
C LYS A 147 20.08 6.07 -9.85
N ASP A 148 20.79 4.95 -10.00
CA ASP A 148 22.22 4.90 -10.35
C ASP A 148 22.49 4.63 -11.86
N LEU A 149 21.50 4.84 -12.74
CA LEU A 149 21.57 4.71 -14.20
C LEU A 149 21.16 6.02 -14.89
#